data_AF-A0A5B8NX15-F1
#
_entry.id   AF-A0A5B8NX15-F1
#
_cell.length_a   1.000
_cell.length_b   1.000
_cell.length_c   1.000
_cell.angle_alpha   90.00
_cell.angle_beta   90.00
_cell.angle_gamma   90.00
#
_symmetry.space_group_name_H-M   'P 1'
#
loop_
_entity.id
_entity.type
_entity.pdbx_description
1 polymer ?
#
loop_
_entity_poly.entity_id
_entity_poly.type
_entity_poly.pdbx_seq_one_letter_code
_entity_poly.pdbx_strand_id
1 'polypeptide(L)'
;MDIAEVAQWYRNIIPAEIQLNAPVGNPQGFHIATAQLAEETLAATLNFNAVDTGLVAGDKSVRSELFALARAEMPAVASVVLAAADTFAQNIGTLTAQPGTMLTDLAQRASLPETISVRHGLCISPFVWQGQVPQYTEKQQLTALLQVVMLTQEEYEYATAYGVVELQKEMGKAQIDLNNWSR
;
A
#
# COMPACT_ATOMS: atom_id res chain seq x y z
N MET A 1 -12.24 -13.41 -0.33
CA MET A 1 -13.04 -12.33 0.30
C MET A 1 -13.59 -11.38 -0.75
N ASP A 2 -14.87 -11.01 -0.66
CA ASP A 2 -15.47 -9.90 -1.44
C ASP A 2 -15.31 -8.52 -0.75
N ILE A 3 -15.77 -7.45 -1.38
CA ILE A 3 -15.67 -6.06 -0.87
C ILE A 3 -16.31 -5.91 0.51
N ALA A 4 -17.46 -6.56 0.77
CA ALA A 4 -18.16 -6.45 2.03
C ALA A 4 -17.41 -7.18 3.15
N GLU A 5 -16.83 -8.34 2.83
CA GLU A 5 -15.97 -9.10 3.75
C GLU A 5 -14.68 -8.34 4.09
N VAL A 6 -14.00 -7.74 3.11
CA VAL A 6 -12.81 -6.90 3.36
C VAL A 6 -13.17 -5.68 4.20
N ALA A 7 -14.29 -5.00 3.90
CA ALA A 7 -14.76 -3.88 4.71
C ALA A 7 -15.04 -4.29 6.17
N GLN A 8 -15.65 -5.46 6.39
CA GLN A 8 -15.87 -5.98 7.73
C GLN A 8 -14.57 -6.35 8.44
N TRP A 9 -13.62 -6.92 7.71
CA TRP A 9 -12.29 -7.21 8.24
C TRP A 9 -11.58 -5.92 8.69
N TYR A 10 -11.62 -4.85 7.89
CA TYR A 10 -11.07 -3.54 8.22
C TYR A 10 -11.68 -2.91 9.46
N ARG A 11 -13.00 -3.00 9.63
CA ARG A 11 -13.68 -2.52 10.86
C ARG A 11 -13.16 -3.18 12.14
N ASN A 12 -12.58 -4.37 12.04
CA ASN A 12 -12.03 -5.08 13.20
C ASN A 12 -10.56 -4.75 13.49
N ILE A 13 -9.82 -4.19 12.53
CA ILE A 13 -8.35 -4.02 12.63
C ILE A 13 -7.88 -2.56 12.49
N ILE A 14 -8.71 -1.68 11.95
CA ILE A 14 -8.44 -0.24 11.84
C ILE A 14 -9.14 0.45 13.02
N PRO A 15 -8.40 1.18 13.88
CA PRO A 15 -8.96 1.80 15.08
C PRO A 15 -9.65 3.14 14.79
N ALA A 16 -10.43 3.21 13.70
CA ALA A 16 -11.19 4.38 13.28
C ALA A 16 -12.41 3.97 12.42
N GLU A 17 -13.36 4.88 12.28
CA GLU A 17 -14.47 4.69 11.35
C GLU A 17 -13.96 4.72 9.91
N ILE A 18 -14.29 3.68 9.14
CA ILE A 18 -13.94 3.60 7.72
C ILE A 18 -15.09 4.11 6.84
N GLN A 19 -14.73 4.90 5.83
CA GLN A 19 -15.63 5.30 4.75
C GLN A 19 -15.32 4.46 3.52
N LEU A 20 -16.35 3.97 2.84
CA LEU A 20 -16.19 3.16 1.63
C LEU A 20 -16.46 4.03 0.41
N ASN A 21 -15.53 4.04 -0.53
CA ASN A 21 -15.61 4.86 -1.73
C ASN A 21 -15.57 3.94 -2.96
N ALA A 22 -16.56 4.11 -3.83
CA ALA A 22 -16.61 3.43 -5.11
C ALA A 22 -15.66 4.07 -6.12
N PRO A 23 -15.18 3.32 -7.12
CA PRO A 23 -14.41 3.88 -8.22
C PRO A 23 -15.14 5.02 -8.93
N VAL A 24 -14.42 6.09 -9.26
CA VAL A 24 -14.95 7.21 -10.05
C VAL A 24 -14.52 7.03 -11.51
N GLY A 25 -15.47 7.10 -12.44
CA GLY A 25 -15.19 7.05 -13.89
C GLY A 25 -14.90 5.66 -14.48
N ASN A 26 -14.52 4.67 -13.67
CA ASN A 26 -14.32 3.29 -14.09
C ASN A 26 -15.06 2.32 -13.14
N PRO A 27 -16.26 1.81 -13.48
CA PRO A 27 -17.03 0.90 -12.63
C PRO A 27 -16.31 -0.42 -12.27
N GLN A 28 -15.27 -0.80 -13.01
CA GLN A 28 -14.46 -1.99 -12.74
C GLN A 28 -13.18 -1.68 -11.96
N GLY A 29 -12.99 -0.42 -11.53
CA GLY A 29 -11.81 0.01 -10.79
C GLY A 29 -11.76 -0.49 -9.34
N PHE A 30 -10.74 -0.04 -8.62
CA PHE A 30 -10.56 -0.40 -7.21
C PHE A 30 -11.46 0.43 -6.30
N HIS A 31 -12.18 -0.27 -5.41
CA HIS A 31 -12.87 0.35 -4.30
C HIS A 31 -11.87 0.64 -3.19
N ILE A 32 -12.04 1.75 -2.48
CA ILE A 32 -11.13 2.14 -1.40
C ILE A 32 -11.88 2.40 -0.09
N ALA A 33 -11.33 1.89 1.00
CA ALA A 33 -11.66 2.30 2.34
C ALA A 33 -10.74 3.46 2.77
N THR A 34 -11.31 4.47 3.40
CA THR A 34 -10.57 5.62 3.92
C THR A 34 -10.88 5.84 5.40
N ALA A 35 -9.90 6.29 6.18
CA ALA A 35 -10.08 6.60 7.60
C ALA A 35 -9.14 7.71 8.07
N GLN A 36 -9.58 8.49 9.05
CA GLN A 36 -8.74 9.46 9.77
C GLN A 36 -8.26 8.85 11.09
N LEU A 37 -6.95 8.81 11.30
CA LEU A 37 -6.27 8.25 12.47
C LEU A 37 -5.48 9.36 13.18
N ALA A 38 -6.11 10.08 14.09
CA ALA A 38 -5.53 11.27 14.72
C ALA A 38 -4.96 12.25 13.65
N GLU A 39 -3.64 12.39 13.55
CA GLU A 39 -2.96 13.27 12.58
C GLU A 39 -2.74 12.62 11.20
N GLU A 40 -2.98 11.32 11.07
CA GLU A 40 -2.67 10.54 9.88
C GLU A 40 -3.94 10.15 9.12
N THR A 41 -3.78 10.04 7.82
CA THR A 41 -4.81 9.61 6.89
C THR A 41 -4.46 8.23 6.36
N LEU A 42 -5.43 7.31 6.41
CA LEU A 42 -5.32 5.96 5.86
C LEU A 42 -6.21 5.81 4.62
N ALA A 43 -5.66 5.20 3.58
CA ALA A 43 -6.44 4.66 2.48
C ALA A 43 -6.01 3.19 2.24
N ALA A 44 -6.98 2.33 1.92
CA ALA A 44 -6.74 0.92 1.64
C ALA A 44 -7.66 0.42 0.52
N THR A 45 -7.18 -0.47 -0.33
CA THR A 45 -8.04 -1.13 -1.33
C THR A 45 -9.04 -2.09 -0.64
N LEU A 46 -10.16 -2.35 -1.31
CA LEU A 46 -11.20 -3.29 -0.84
C LEU A 46 -11.35 -4.52 -1.74
N ASN A 47 -10.66 -4.55 -2.88
CA ASN A 47 -10.77 -5.58 -3.90
C ASN A 47 -9.46 -5.83 -4.66
N PHE A 48 -8.31 -5.38 -4.12
CA PHE A 48 -7.03 -5.70 -4.75
C PHE A 48 -6.65 -7.18 -4.57
N ASN A 49 -7.26 -7.86 -3.59
CA ASN A 49 -7.08 -9.29 -3.39
C ASN A 49 -7.57 -10.16 -4.56
N ALA A 50 -8.34 -9.59 -5.50
CA ALA A 50 -8.72 -10.23 -6.75
C ALA A 50 -7.60 -10.21 -7.82
N VAL A 51 -6.56 -9.39 -7.63
CA VAL A 51 -5.44 -9.26 -8.56
C VAL A 51 -4.38 -10.32 -8.26
N ASP A 52 -4.17 -11.22 -9.21
CA ASP A 52 -3.12 -12.23 -9.11
C ASP A 52 -1.76 -11.70 -9.56
N THR A 53 -0.90 -11.34 -8.61
CA THR A 53 0.47 -10.90 -8.90
C THR A 53 1.50 -12.03 -8.86
N GLY A 54 1.06 -13.29 -8.80
CA GLY A 54 1.91 -14.49 -8.87
C GLY A 54 2.61 -14.91 -7.58
N LEU A 55 2.30 -14.29 -6.43
CA LEU A 55 2.93 -14.65 -5.16
C LEU A 55 2.33 -15.95 -4.60
N VAL A 56 3.20 -16.84 -4.11
CA VAL A 56 2.81 -18.13 -3.53
C VAL A 56 3.54 -18.38 -2.21
N ALA A 57 2.86 -19.03 -1.27
CA ALA A 57 3.42 -19.49 0.00
C ALA A 57 3.00 -20.96 0.21
N GLY A 58 3.93 -21.88 -0.06
CA GLY A 58 3.62 -23.31 -0.10
C GLY A 58 2.66 -23.64 -1.25
N ASP A 59 1.51 -24.22 -0.92
CA ASP A 59 0.44 -24.56 -1.87
C ASP A 59 -0.64 -23.47 -2.01
N LYS A 60 -0.50 -22.36 -1.26
CA LYS A 60 -1.46 -21.26 -1.26
C LYS A 60 -1.01 -20.14 -2.17
N SER A 61 -1.96 -19.59 -2.92
CA SER A 61 -1.80 -18.29 -3.55
C SER A 61 -1.83 -17.18 -2.50
N VAL A 62 -0.92 -16.22 -2.60
CA VAL A 62 -0.90 -15.05 -1.74
C VAL A 62 -1.45 -13.86 -2.50
N ARG A 63 -2.44 -13.21 -1.90
CA ARG A 63 -3.09 -11.99 -2.33
C ARG A 63 -2.81 -10.89 -1.32
N SER A 64 -3.03 -9.67 -1.76
CA SER A 64 -2.84 -8.50 -0.91
C SER A 64 -4.07 -7.61 -0.96
N GLU A 65 -4.30 -6.86 0.11
CA GLU A 65 -4.85 -5.53 -0.04
C GLU A 65 -3.73 -4.51 0.20
N LEU A 66 -3.73 -3.44 -0.59
CA LEU A 66 -2.76 -2.37 -0.49
C LEU A 66 -3.29 -1.29 0.43
N PHE A 67 -2.43 -0.69 1.24
CA PHE A 67 -2.79 0.52 1.97
C PHE A 67 -1.62 1.47 2.11
N ALA A 68 -1.93 2.74 2.36
CA ALA A 68 -0.97 3.77 2.71
C ALA A 68 -1.47 4.53 3.95
N LEU A 69 -0.52 5.05 4.73
CA LEU A 69 -0.75 5.85 5.92
C LEU A 69 0.20 7.05 5.88
N ALA A 70 -0.33 8.26 5.98
CA ALA A 70 0.49 9.46 5.90
C ALA A 70 -0.17 10.68 6.57
N ARG A 71 0.64 11.64 7.03
CA ARG A 71 0.20 13.00 7.37
C ARG A 71 0.08 13.82 6.08
N ALA A 72 -0.90 13.45 5.27
CA ALA A 72 -1.24 14.11 4.01
C ALA A 72 -2.78 14.13 3.86
N GLU A 73 -3.28 14.97 2.97
CA GLU A 73 -4.71 15.05 2.72
C GLU A 73 -5.25 13.74 2.11
N MET A 74 -6.50 13.40 2.47
CA MET A 74 -7.15 12.16 2.02
C MET A 74 -7.09 11.91 0.51
N PRO A 75 -7.33 12.89 -0.37
CA PRO A 75 -7.22 12.66 -1.81
C PRO A 75 -5.82 12.21 -2.25
N ALA A 76 -4.76 12.74 -1.64
CA ALA A 76 -3.39 12.35 -1.95
C ALA A 76 -3.11 10.89 -1.55
N VAL A 77 -3.50 10.50 -0.33
CA VAL A 77 -3.28 9.13 0.16
C VAL A 77 -4.09 8.11 -0.64
N ALA A 78 -5.35 8.42 -0.95
CA ALA A 78 -6.20 7.60 -1.80
C ALA A 78 -5.61 7.41 -3.21
N SER A 79 -5.14 8.49 -3.84
CA SER A 79 -4.55 8.43 -5.19
C SER A 79 -3.28 7.58 -5.25
N VAL A 80 -2.44 7.58 -4.21
CA VAL A 80 -1.26 6.70 -4.14
C VAL A 80 -1.65 5.22 -4.12
N VAL A 81 -2.64 4.86 -3.29
CA VAL A 81 -3.09 3.47 -3.17
C VAL A 81 -3.72 2.99 -4.48
N LEU A 82 -4.54 3.84 -5.11
CA LEU A 82 -5.11 3.56 -6.43
C LEU A 82 -4.04 3.41 -7.52
N ALA A 83 -3.09 4.34 -7.60
CA ALA A 83 -2.01 4.29 -8.57
C ALA A 83 -1.12 3.05 -8.38
N ALA A 84 -0.89 2.62 -7.14
CA ALA A 84 -0.16 1.39 -6.85
C ALA A 84 -0.92 0.14 -7.31
N ALA A 85 -2.23 0.08 -7.01
CA ALA A 85 -3.10 -1.01 -7.42
C ALA A 85 -3.17 -1.13 -8.95
N ASP A 86 -3.35 -0.01 -9.66
CA ASP A 86 -3.34 0.06 -11.12
C ASP A 86 -1.98 -0.37 -11.70
N THR A 87 -0.87 0.06 -11.08
CA THR A 87 0.48 -0.33 -11.51
C THR A 87 0.66 -1.85 -11.45
N PHE A 88 0.22 -2.51 -10.39
CA PHE A 88 0.29 -3.97 -10.31
C PHE A 88 -0.63 -4.67 -11.31
N ALA A 89 -1.89 -4.21 -11.42
CA ALA A 89 -2.87 -4.81 -12.33
C ALA A 89 -2.42 -4.73 -13.80
N GLN A 90 -1.74 -3.66 -14.19
CA GLN A 90 -1.20 -3.48 -15.54
C GLN A 90 0.10 -4.27 -15.81
N ASN A 91 0.74 -4.81 -14.76
CA ASN A 91 2.04 -5.49 -14.84
C ASN A 91 2.00 -6.91 -14.27
N ILE A 92 0.84 -7.57 -14.33
CA ILE A 92 0.67 -8.98 -13.96
C ILE A 92 1.69 -9.85 -14.71
N GLY A 93 2.38 -10.73 -13.98
CA GLY A 93 3.45 -11.59 -14.51
C GLY A 93 4.83 -10.95 -14.50
N THR A 94 4.93 -9.64 -14.27
CA THR A 94 6.21 -8.90 -14.20
C THR A 94 6.46 -8.32 -12.81
N LEU A 95 5.43 -7.72 -12.20
CA LEU A 95 5.50 -7.15 -10.85
C LEU A 95 4.70 -7.99 -9.86
N THR A 96 5.35 -8.36 -8.76
CA THR A 96 4.74 -9.09 -7.66
C THR A 96 4.45 -8.14 -6.50
N ALA A 97 3.22 -8.13 -5.98
CA ALA A 97 2.84 -7.34 -4.82
C ALA A 97 3.34 -8.01 -3.52
N GLN A 98 4.60 -7.74 -3.18
CA GLN A 98 5.27 -8.28 -2.00
C GLN A 98 6.17 -7.23 -1.32
N PRO A 99 6.56 -7.44 -0.06
CA PRO A 99 7.58 -6.60 0.58
C PRO A 99 8.87 -6.57 -0.25
N GLY A 100 9.44 -5.38 -0.42
CA GLY A 100 10.63 -5.15 -1.22
C GLY A 100 10.35 -4.65 -2.64
N THR A 101 9.11 -4.74 -3.14
CA THR A 101 8.77 -4.25 -4.48
C THR A 101 8.76 -2.72 -4.52
N MET A 102 9.58 -2.13 -5.41
CA MET A 102 9.59 -0.70 -5.67
C MET A 102 8.65 -0.33 -6.81
N LEU A 103 7.97 0.81 -6.67
CA LEU A 103 7.06 1.41 -7.65
C LEU A 103 7.63 2.76 -8.07
N THR A 104 8.38 2.80 -9.17
CA THR A 104 9.00 4.04 -9.68
C THR A 104 7.94 5.07 -10.05
N ASP A 105 8.20 6.38 -9.92
CA ASP A 105 7.31 7.51 -10.24
C ASP A 105 5.85 7.37 -9.79
N LEU A 106 5.63 6.85 -8.58
CA LEU A 106 4.29 6.63 -8.05
C LEU A 106 3.56 7.95 -7.76
N ALA A 107 4.27 8.99 -7.29
CA ALA A 107 3.70 10.30 -7.04
C ALA A 107 3.17 10.95 -8.33
N GLN A 108 3.91 10.79 -9.45
CA GLN A 108 3.48 11.26 -10.76
C GLN A 108 2.23 10.50 -11.23
N ARG A 109 2.20 9.17 -11.09
CA ARG A 109 1.00 8.36 -11.44
C ARG A 109 -0.22 8.75 -10.60
N ALA A 110 0.00 9.02 -9.31
CA ALA A 110 -1.04 9.48 -8.40
C ALA A 110 -1.41 10.97 -8.57
N SER A 111 -0.73 11.69 -9.48
CA SER A 111 -0.95 13.13 -9.73
C SER A 111 -0.86 13.97 -8.45
N LEU A 112 0.12 13.66 -7.59
CA LEU A 112 0.29 14.35 -6.32
C LEU A 112 0.69 15.82 -6.53
N PRO A 113 0.23 16.74 -5.65
CA PRO A 113 0.62 18.15 -5.70
C PRO A 113 2.12 18.33 -5.45
N GLU A 114 2.69 19.41 -5.96
CA GLU A 114 4.12 19.75 -5.81
C GLU A 114 4.55 20.00 -4.35
N THR A 115 3.61 20.20 -3.43
CA THR A 115 3.87 20.30 -1.97
C THR A 115 4.27 18.96 -1.33
N ILE A 116 4.10 17.85 -2.05
CA ILE A 116 4.57 16.51 -1.68
C ILE A 116 5.91 16.26 -2.39
N SER A 117 6.96 16.00 -1.60
CA SER A 117 8.34 15.85 -2.09
C SER A 117 8.70 14.40 -2.46
N VAL A 118 8.06 13.43 -1.81
CA VAL A 118 8.26 11.99 -2.11
C VAL A 118 7.76 11.64 -3.51
N ARG A 119 8.43 10.68 -4.16
CA ARG A 119 8.29 10.40 -5.59
C ARG A 119 7.96 8.95 -5.93
N HIS A 120 8.58 8.00 -5.25
CA HIS A 120 8.49 6.58 -5.57
C HIS A 120 7.72 5.84 -4.47
N GLY A 121 7.21 4.64 -4.76
CA GLY A 121 6.62 3.74 -3.77
C GLY A 121 7.57 2.62 -3.41
N LEU A 122 7.49 2.14 -2.18
CA LEU A 122 8.07 0.89 -1.72
C LEU A 122 7.01 0.09 -0.98
N CYS A 123 6.82 -1.15 -1.39
CA CYS A 123 5.96 -2.09 -0.69
C CYS A 123 6.72 -2.69 0.49
N ILE A 124 6.13 -2.66 1.69
CA ILE A 124 6.72 -3.21 2.91
C ILE A 124 5.71 -4.07 3.66
N SER A 125 6.24 -4.98 4.48
CA SER A 125 5.42 -5.58 5.53
C SER A 125 5.01 -4.49 6.51
N PRO A 126 3.71 -4.34 6.82
CA PRO A 126 3.25 -3.34 7.76
C PRO A 126 3.88 -3.46 9.14
N PHE A 127 4.18 -2.33 9.76
CA PHE A 127 4.65 -2.23 11.15
C PHE A 127 3.61 -1.58 12.08
N VAL A 128 2.49 -1.10 11.54
CA VAL A 128 1.45 -0.38 12.30
C VAL A 128 0.72 -1.28 13.31
N TRP A 129 0.68 -2.59 13.04
CA TRP A 129 0.25 -3.59 14.01
C TRP A 129 1.52 -4.09 14.74
N GLN A 130 1.64 -3.78 16.03
CA GLN A 130 2.77 -4.15 16.90
C GLN A 130 2.86 -5.67 17.14
N GLY A 131 3.05 -6.45 16.06
CA GLY A 131 2.95 -7.90 16.07
C GLY A 131 2.74 -8.48 14.67
N GLN A 132 1.95 -9.55 14.59
CA GLN A 132 1.64 -10.19 13.31
C GLN A 132 0.75 -9.29 12.45
N VAL A 133 1.15 -9.07 11.20
CA VAL A 133 0.33 -8.38 10.20
C VAL A 133 -1.01 -9.12 10.06
N PRO A 134 -2.16 -8.42 10.13
CA PRO A 134 -3.45 -9.04 9.89
C PRO A 134 -3.45 -9.79 8.55
N GLN A 135 -3.91 -11.04 8.62
CA GLN A 135 -4.06 -11.90 7.45
C GLN A 135 -5.38 -12.64 7.52
N TYR A 136 -5.94 -12.93 6.35
CA TYR A 136 -7.13 -13.75 6.21
C TYR A 136 -6.80 -14.99 5.38
N THR A 137 -6.97 -16.17 5.97
CA THR A 137 -6.62 -17.44 5.35
C THR A 137 -7.86 -18.17 4.89
N GLU A 138 -7.98 -18.34 3.57
CA GLU A 138 -8.93 -19.21 2.90
C GLU A 138 -8.27 -20.57 2.56
N LYS A 139 -9.06 -21.51 2.03
CA LYS A 139 -8.58 -22.88 1.76
C LYS A 139 -7.34 -22.92 0.87
N GLN A 140 -7.31 -22.15 -0.22
CA GLN A 140 -6.22 -22.10 -1.20
C GLN A 140 -5.59 -20.71 -1.36
N GLN A 141 -6.01 -19.76 -0.54
CA GLN A 141 -5.61 -18.37 -0.67
C GLN A 141 -5.29 -17.76 0.70
N LEU A 142 -4.24 -16.96 0.77
CA LEU A 142 -3.93 -16.10 1.90
C LEU A 142 -4.03 -14.65 1.43
N THR A 143 -4.86 -13.82 2.08
CA THR A 143 -4.87 -12.37 1.84
C THR A 143 -4.17 -11.68 3.00
N ALA A 144 -3.15 -10.88 2.71
CA ALA A 144 -2.41 -10.10 3.70
C ALA A 144 -2.49 -8.60 3.40
N LEU A 145 -2.11 -7.76 4.36
CA LEU A 145 -1.94 -6.33 4.13
C LEU A 145 -0.53 -6.02 3.64
N LEU A 146 -0.44 -5.20 2.59
CA LEU A 146 0.81 -4.70 2.06
C LEU A 146 0.81 -3.17 2.11
N GLN A 147 1.75 -2.62 2.87
CA GLN A 147 1.84 -1.16 3.02
C GLN A 147 2.67 -0.58 1.87
N VAL A 148 2.15 0.46 1.24
CA VAL A 148 2.87 1.31 0.29
C VAL A 148 3.39 2.51 1.06
N VAL A 149 4.70 2.58 1.25
CA VAL A 149 5.38 3.78 1.77
C VAL A 149 5.98 4.55 0.62
N MET A 150 6.00 5.88 0.73
CA MET A 150 6.55 6.74 -0.30
C MET A 150 8.02 7.04 0.00
N LEU A 151 8.85 7.03 -1.03
CA LEU A 151 10.29 7.30 -0.99
C LEU A 151 10.62 8.63 -1.68
N THR A 152 11.60 9.36 -1.16
CA THR A 152 12.22 10.48 -1.89
C THR A 152 13.02 9.97 -3.10
N GLN A 153 13.51 10.89 -3.92
CA GLN A 153 14.42 10.55 -5.03
C GLN A 153 15.70 9.89 -4.50
N GLU A 154 16.30 10.45 -3.45
CA GLU A 154 17.55 10.00 -2.86
C GLU A 154 17.41 8.62 -2.22
N GLU A 155 16.29 8.36 -1.53
CA GLU A 155 15.99 7.06 -0.93
C GLU A 155 15.82 5.97 -2.01
N TYR A 156 15.16 6.31 -3.13
CA TYR A 156 15.01 5.40 -4.27
C TYR A 156 16.35 5.10 -4.96
N GLU A 157 17.17 6.14 -5.18
CA GLU A 157 18.52 5.99 -5.74
C GLU A 157 19.40 5.13 -4.83
N TYR A 158 19.32 5.34 -3.51
CA TYR A 158 20.00 4.52 -2.53
C TYR A 158 19.55 3.05 -2.60
N ALA A 159 18.23 2.78 -2.60
CA ALA A 159 17.72 1.41 -2.74
C ALA A 159 18.12 0.76 -4.07
N THR A 160 18.21 1.52 -5.15
CA THR A 160 18.66 1.03 -6.45
C THR A 160 20.16 0.67 -6.41
N ALA A 161 20.98 1.45 -5.72
CA ALA A 161 22.42 1.23 -5.62
C ALA A 161 22.81 0.13 -4.61
N TYR A 162 22.14 0.08 -3.46
CA TYR A 162 22.53 -0.75 -2.30
C TYR A 162 21.50 -1.83 -1.94
N GLY A 163 20.32 -1.81 -2.55
CA GLY A 163 19.23 -2.74 -2.28
C GLY A 163 18.27 -2.26 -1.18
N VAL A 164 17.03 -2.74 -1.25
CA VAL A 164 15.94 -2.34 -0.34
C VAL A 164 16.21 -2.73 1.11
N VAL A 165 16.88 -3.86 1.36
CA VAL A 165 17.21 -4.31 2.72
C VAL A 165 18.13 -3.32 3.42
N GLU A 166 19.15 -2.81 2.70
CA GLU A 166 20.06 -1.82 3.28
C GLU A 166 19.36 -0.46 3.45
N LEU A 167 18.50 -0.06 2.51
CA LEU A 167 17.64 1.13 2.68
C LEU A 167 16.81 1.03 3.96
N GLN A 168 16.07 -0.06 4.17
CA GLN A 168 15.21 -0.22 5.35
C GLN A 168 15.99 -0.14 6.66
N LYS A 169 17.21 -0.69 6.69
CA LYS A 169 18.12 -0.59 7.82
C LYS A 169 18.59 0.84 8.07
N GLU A 170 18.98 1.56 7.02
CA GLU A 170 19.40 2.97 7.16
C GLU A 170 18.23 3.87 7.57
N MET A 171 17.05 3.69 7.00
CA MET A 171 15.84 4.43 7.41
C MET A 171 15.50 4.19 8.88
N GLY A 172 15.62 2.94 9.35
CA GLY A 172 15.42 2.60 10.75
C GLY A 172 16.44 3.27 11.68
N LYS A 173 17.72 3.31 11.29
CA LYS A 173 18.77 4.00 12.07
C LYS A 173 18.59 5.52 12.10
N ALA A 174 18.24 6.11 10.97
CA ALA A 174 18.02 7.55 10.82
C ALA A 174 16.66 8.00 11.38
N GLN A 175 15.81 7.07 11.83
CA GLN A 175 14.47 7.34 12.34
C GLN A 175 13.63 8.15 11.34
N ILE A 176 13.72 7.80 10.06
CA ILE A 176 12.98 8.47 9.00
C ILE A 176 11.48 8.32 9.24
N ASP A 177 10.78 9.45 9.23
CA ASP A 177 9.33 9.48 9.32
C ASP A 177 8.70 9.17 7.95
N LEU A 178 8.38 7.89 7.74
CA LEU A 178 7.78 7.37 6.50
C LEU A 178 6.41 7.98 6.20
N ASN A 179 5.72 8.50 7.23
CA ASN A 179 4.38 9.06 7.11
C ASN A 179 4.43 10.57 6.81
N ASN A 180 5.61 11.20 6.86
CA ASN A 180 5.84 12.54 6.34
C ASN A 180 6.16 12.51 4.84
N TRP A 181 5.20 12.88 4.00
CA TRP A 181 5.36 12.92 2.54
C TRP A 181 5.96 14.23 2.00
N SER A 182 6.17 15.21 2.87
CA SER A 182 6.82 16.50 2.52
C SER A 182 8.25 16.60 3.07
N ARG A 183 8.86 15.47 3.43
CA ARG A 183 10.23 15.41 3.96
C ARG A 183 11.31 15.68 2.91
#